data_AF-A0A7W0KJ16-F1
#
_entry.id   AF-A0A7W0KJ16-F1
#
_cell.length_a   1.000
_cell.length_b   1.000
_cell.length_c   1.000
_cell.angle_alpha   90.00
_cell.angle_beta   90.00
_cell.angle_gamma   90.00
#
_symmetry.space_group_name_H-M   'P 1'
#
loop_
_entity.id
_entity.type
_entity.pdbx_description
1 polymer ?
#
loop_
_entity_poly.entity_id
_entity_poly.type
_entity_poly.pdbx_seq_one_letter_code
_entity_poly.pdbx_strand_id
1 'polypeptide(L)'
;MLESPAGPAALGSGMLSADNDDETAKNVWHAYASSGMLRTYGLHWNAVPWYVGDGKKNAGITKAQVERGRHYLVDLLALASSIRVVVALGRPAQRSVAGVVAQLTQHGISLIEAPHPSPIPAASTRGKSLVEVNAAFAKALELVGD
;
A
#
# COMPACT_ATOMS: atom_id res chain seq x y z
N MET A 1 -1.96 -0.20 -0.44
CA MET A 1 -1.04 0.36 -1.46
C MET A 1 0.15 1.01 -0.78
N LEU A 2 1.35 0.72 -1.25
CA LEU A 2 2.67 1.14 -0.72
C LEU A 2 3.45 1.91 -1.82
N GLU A 3 4.70 2.32 -1.56
CA GLU A 3 5.50 3.13 -2.50
C GLU A 3 6.10 2.31 -3.65
N SER A 4 7.07 1.45 -3.36
CA SER A 4 7.77 0.60 -4.33
C SER A 4 8.33 -0.64 -3.63
N PRO A 5 8.63 -1.73 -4.34
CA PRO A 5 9.31 -2.89 -3.76
C PRO A 5 10.67 -2.51 -3.14
N ALA A 6 11.03 -3.14 -2.03
CA ALA A 6 12.38 -3.06 -1.48
C ALA A 6 13.36 -3.95 -2.26
N GLY A 7 14.65 -3.60 -2.27
CA GLY A 7 15.70 -4.37 -2.96
C GLY A 7 15.70 -5.87 -2.65
N PRO A 8 15.69 -6.31 -1.38
CA PRO A 8 15.66 -7.74 -1.06
C PRO A 8 14.44 -8.49 -1.64
N ALA A 9 13.27 -7.84 -1.63
CA ALA A 9 12.04 -8.39 -2.19
C ALA A 9 12.09 -8.50 -3.72
N ALA A 10 12.58 -7.44 -4.37
CA ALA A 10 12.63 -7.35 -5.82
C ALA A 10 13.73 -8.21 -6.46
N LEU A 11 14.88 -8.32 -5.80
CA LEU A 11 16.06 -9.06 -6.28
C LEU A 11 16.01 -10.54 -5.88
N GLY A 12 15.13 -10.91 -4.95
CA GLY A 12 14.84 -12.29 -4.57
C GLY A 12 13.85 -12.95 -5.52
N SER A 13 12.59 -13.10 -5.08
CA SER A 13 11.56 -13.85 -5.83
C SER A 13 11.07 -13.16 -7.11
N GLY A 14 11.41 -11.87 -7.31
CA GLY A 14 10.88 -11.05 -8.40
C GLY A 14 9.37 -10.76 -8.31
N MET A 15 8.70 -11.24 -7.25
CA MET A 15 7.28 -11.07 -7.00
C MET A 15 7.06 -10.21 -5.76
N LEU A 16 6.13 -9.27 -5.87
CA LEU A 16 5.68 -8.46 -4.74
C LEU A 16 4.87 -9.35 -3.78
N SER A 17 5.40 -9.66 -2.61
CA SER A 17 4.64 -10.33 -1.56
C SER A 17 4.52 -9.44 -0.32
N ALA A 18 3.36 -9.54 0.34
CA ALA A 18 3.21 -9.15 1.73
C ALA A 18 4.16 -9.94 2.65
N ASP A 19 4.78 -11.01 2.16
CA ASP A 19 5.77 -11.85 2.84
C ASP A 19 7.23 -11.41 2.58
N ASN A 20 7.45 -10.19 2.10
CA ASN A 20 8.81 -9.64 2.07
C ASN A 20 9.38 -9.63 3.50
N ASP A 21 10.63 -10.06 3.67
CA ASP A 21 11.32 -10.02 4.97
C ASP A 21 11.76 -8.58 5.29
N ASP A 22 10.78 -7.71 5.51
CA ASP A 22 10.99 -6.31 5.90
C ASP A 22 9.98 -5.85 6.99
N GLU A 23 10.36 -4.82 7.75
CA GLU A 23 9.52 -4.28 8.83
C GLU A 23 8.18 -3.69 8.34
N THR A 24 8.08 -3.36 7.05
CA THR A 24 6.86 -2.80 6.44
C THR A 24 5.81 -3.89 6.33
N ALA A 25 6.21 -5.03 5.76
CA ALA A 25 5.41 -6.24 5.66
C ALA A 25 4.92 -6.69 7.04
N LYS A 26 5.82 -6.76 8.03
CA LYS A 26 5.48 -7.11 9.41
C LYS A 26 4.41 -6.19 10.01
N ASN A 27 4.57 -4.88 9.88
CA ASN A 27 3.61 -3.92 10.42
C ASN A 27 2.26 -3.95 9.70
N VAL A 28 2.24 -4.23 8.39
CA VAL A 28 0.99 -4.49 7.68
C VAL A 28 0.32 -5.75 8.23
N TRP A 29 1.04 -6.86 8.43
CA TRP A 29 0.46 -8.07 9.03
C TRP A 29 -0.08 -7.85 10.44
N HIS A 30 0.62 -7.05 11.24
CA HIS A 30 0.12 -6.64 12.56
C HIS A 30 -1.20 -5.87 12.43
N ALA A 31 -1.36 -5.00 11.42
CA ALA A 31 -2.62 -4.29 11.18
C ALA A 31 -3.76 -5.23 10.72
N TYR A 32 -3.46 -6.22 9.88
CA TYR A 32 -4.42 -7.30 9.54
C TYR A 32 -4.88 -8.02 10.81
N ALA A 33 -3.94 -8.52 11.62
CA ALA A 33 -4.24 -9.25 12.84
C ALA A 33 -5.04 -8.39 13.84
N SER A 34 -4.65 -7.13 14.01
CA SER A 34 -5.29 -6.21 14.97
C SER A 34 -6.70 -5.79 14.56
N SER A 35 -7.00 -5.75 13.25
CA SER A 35 -8.33 -5.43 12.72
C SER A 35 -9.23 -6.66 12.57
N GLY A 36 -8.69 -7.88 12.69
CA GLY A 36 -9.41 -9.11 12.36
C GLY A 36 -9.56 -9.36 10.85
N MET A 37 -8.89 -8.57 10.00
CA MET A 37 -8.96 -8.74 8.56
C MET A 37 -8.23 -10.02 8.14
N LEU A 38 -8.92 -10.90 7.41
CA LEU A 38 -8.32 -12.11 6.87
C LEU A 38 -7.32 -11.77 5.75
N ARG A 39 -6.25 -12.56 5.64
CA ARG A 39 -5.25 -12.41 4.57
C ARG A 39 -5.88 -12.39 3.18
N THR A 40 -6.93 -13.17 2.97
CA THR A 40 -7.67 -13.29 1.71
C THR A 40 -8.43 -12.03 1.31
N TYR A 41 -8.59 -11.05 2.21
CA TYR A 41 -9.41 -9.85 1.96
C TYR A 41 -8.61 -8.71 1.34
N GLY A 42 -7.28 -8.76 1.34
CA GLY A 42 -6.48 -7.66 0.84
C GLY A 42 -5.50 -8.06 -0.25
N LEU A 43 -5.40 -7.18 -1.24
CA LEU A 43 -4.41 -7.23 -2.31
C LEU A 43 -3.38 -6.14 -2.05
N HIS A 44 -2.09 -6.52 -2.08
CA HIS A 44 -0.98 -5.59 -1.87
C HIS A 44 -0.46 -5.07 -3.20
N TRP A 45 -0.26 -3.76 -3.29
CA TRP A 45 0.15 -3.06 -4.51
C TRP A 45 1.08 -1.90 -4.18
N ASN A 46 1.94 -1.52 -5.11
CA ASN A 46 2.85 -0.37 -4.99
C ASN A 46 2.52 0.73 -6.01
N ALA A 47 2.70 1.99 -5.65
CA ALA A 47 2.64 3.14 -6.56
C ALA A 47 3.57 2.95 -7.76
N VAL A 48 4.75 2.40 -7.53
CA VAL A 48 5.69 1.96 -8.55
C VAL A 48 5.84 0.45 -8.43
N PRO A 49 5.12 -0.36 -9.23
CA PRO A 49 5.08 -1.82 -9.07
C PRO A 49 6.35 -2.56 -9.55
N TRP A 50 7.46 -1.84 -9.73
CA TRP A 50 8.76 -2.40 -10.07
C TRP A 50 9.85 -1.81 -9.17
N TYR A 51 10.97 -2.50 -9.08
CA TYR A 51 12.12 -2.05 -8.32
C TYR A 51 12.79 -0.82 -8.93
N VAL A 52 13.12 0.14 -8.09
CA VAL A 52 13.89 1.32 -8.46
C VAL A 52 15.13 1.38 -7.57
N GLY A 53 16.28 1.01 -8.12
CA GLY A 53 17.55 0.96 -7.39
C GLY A 53 18.67 0.40 -8.24
N ASP A 54 19.84 0.25 -7.62
CA ASP A 54 21.08 -0.21 -8.26
C ASP A 54 21.48 -1.64 -7.85
N GLY A 55 20.59 -2.37 -7.18
CA GLY A 55 20.85 -3.69 -6.63
C GLY A 55 21.52 -3.68 -5.26
N LYS A 56 22.04 -2.52 -4.81
CA LYS A 56 22.65 -2.33 -3.48
C LYS A 56 21.77 -1.49 -2.57
N LYS A 57 21.04 -0.53 -3.13
CA LYS A 57 20.11 0.35 -2.41
C LYS A 57 18.91 0.71 -3.26
N ASN A 58 17.80 1.02 -2.59
CA ASN A 58 16.65 1.65 -3.23
C ASN A 58 17.04 3.08 -3.65
N ALA A 59 16.51 3.52 -4.78
CA ALA A 59 16.62 4.90 -5.26
C ALA A 59 15.27 5.61 -5.12
N GLY A 60 15.30 6.95 -5.09
CA GLY A 60 14.09 7.76 -5.04
C GLY A 60 13.26 7.59 -6.32
N ILE A 61 11.95 7.43 -6.16
CA ILE A 61 11.03 7.34 -7.30
C ILE A 61 10.79 8.73 -7.93
N THR A 62 10.66 8.76 -9.25
CA THR A 62 10.36 9.96 -10.01
C THR A 62 8.86 10.13 -10.24
N LYS A 63 8.42 11.37 -10.53
CA LYS A 63 7.00 11.63 -10.90
C LYS A 63 6.56 10.82 -12.13
N ALA A 64 7.43 10.67 -13.13
CA ALA A 64 7.13 9.90 -14.34
C ALA A 64 6.94 8.41 -14.04
N GLN A 65 7.69 7.85 -13.09
CA GLN A 65 7.50 6.46 -12.65
C GLN A 65 6.19 6.28 -11.89
N VAL A 66 5.84 7.20 -11.00
CA VAL A 66 4.52 7.19 -10.32
C VAL A 66 3.39 7.25 -11.34
N GLU A 67 3.50 8.15 -12.33
CA GLU A 67 2.50 8.30 -13.38
C GLU A 67 2.35 7.04 -14.24
N ARG A 68 3.46 6.39 -14.58
CA ARG A 68 3.42 5.08 -15.26
C ARG A 68 2.80 4.00 -14.38
N GLY A 69 3.14 3.96 -13.09
CA GLY A 69 2.58 2.99 -12.15
C GLY A 69 1.07 3.18 -11.93
N ARG A 70 0.59 4.42 -12.00
CA ARG A 70 -0.83 4.77 -11.94
C ARG A 70 -1.64 4.13 -13.07
N HIS A 71 -1.10 4.05 -14.29
CA HIS A 71 -1.78 3.33 -15.38
C HIS A 71 -1.98 1.85 -15.05
N TYR A 72 -0.95 1.19 -14.52
CA TYR A 72 -1.08 -0.22 -14.09
C TYR A 72 -2.03 -0.41 -12.91
N LEU A 73 -2.14 0.58 -12.00
CA LEU A 73 -3.15 0.54 -10.94
C LEU A 73 -4.57 0.55 -11.54
N VAL A 74 -4.83 1.40 -12.54
CA VAL A 74 -6.13 1.44 -13.22
C VAL A 74 -6.44 0.10 -13.89
N ASP A 75 -5.47 -0.48 -14.60
CA ASP A 75 -5.62 -1.79 -15.23
C ASP A 75 -5.92 -2.89 -14.20
N LEU A 76 -5.20 -2.88 -13.07
CA LEU A 76 -5.44 -3.81 -11.97
C LEU A 76 -6.85 -3.67 -11.40
N LEU A 77 -7.32 -2.45 -11.16
CA LEU A 77 -8.65 -2.21 -10.61
C LEU A 77 -9.77 -2.63 -11.57
N ALA A 78 -9.53 -2.54 -12.88
CA ALA A 78 -10.45 -3.08 -13.88
C ALA A 78 -10.53 -4.61 -13.86
N LEU A 79 -9.43 -5.30 -13.54
CA LEU A 79 -9.38 -6.76 -13.43
C LEU A 79 -9.89 -7.28 -12.06
N ALA A 80 -9.60 -6.55 -10.99
CA ALA A 80 -9.93 -6.92 -9.62
C ALA A 80 -11.27 -6.29 -9.20
N SER A 81 -12.35 -6.68 -9.87
CA SER A 81 -13.68 -6.07 -9.69
C SER A 81 -14.31 -6.24 -8.31
N SER A 82 -13.72 -7.06 -7.42
CA SER A 82 -14.14 -7.22 -6.02
C SER A 82 -13.52 -6.20 -5.07
N ILE A 83 -12.59 -5.36 -5.53
CA ILE A 83 -11.97 -4.32 -4.70
C ILE A 83 -12.99 -3.22 -4.41
N ARG A 84 -13.31 -3.03 -3.11
CA ARG A 84 -14.20 -1.95 -2.63
C ARG A 84 -13.46 -0.81 -1.93
N VAL A 85 -12.23 -1.04 -1.47
CA VAL A 85 -11.46 -0.08 -0.69
C VAL A 85 -10.00 -0.09 -1.12
N VAL A 86 -9.43 1.10 -1.31
CA VAL A 86 -7.99 1.32 -1.45
C VAL A 86 -7.48 1.99 -0.18
N VAL A 87 -6.56 1.33 0.53
CA VAL A 87 -5.81 1.92 1.63
C VAL A 87 -4.45 2.41 1.13
N ALA A 88 -4.26 3.73 1.04
CA ALA A 88 -3.03 4.38 0.59
C ALA A 88 -2.10 4.69 1.78
N LEU A 89 -0.99 3.95 1.87
CA LEU A 89 -0.08 3.99 3.00
C LEU A 89 1.15 4.85 2.69
N GLY A 90 1.18 6.04 3.29
CA GLY A 90 2.27 7.01 3.14
C GLY A 90 2.12 7.94 1.93
N ARG A 91 2.85 9.06 1.98
CA ARG A 91 2.77 10.15 0.99
C ARG A 91 2.97 9.71 -0.47
N PRO A 92 3.89 8.80 -0.80
CA PRO A 92 4.06 8.34 -2.18
C PRO A 92 2.84 7.60 -2.72
N ALA A 93 2.25 6.70 -1.92
CA ALA A 93 1.03 5.98 -2.27
C ALA A 93 -0.15 6.95 -2.42
N GLN A 94 -0.35 7.85 -1.45
CA GLN A 94 -1.39 8.88 -1.48
C GLN A 94 -1.32 9.73 -2.76
N ARG A 95 -0.11 10.22 -3.12
CA ARG A 95 0.10 10.99 -4.35
C ARG A 95 -0.22 10.21 -5.62
N SER A 96 0.10 8.92 -5.63
CA SER A 96 -0.22 8.06 -6.77
C SER A 96 -1.72 7.87 -6.93
N VAL A 97 -2.45 7.69 -5.82
CA VAL A 97 -3.91 7.49 -5.84
C VAL A 97 -4.66 8.80 -6.11
N ALA A 98 -4.12 9.94 -5.67
CA ALA A 98 -4.71 11.25 -5.92
C ALA A 98 -5.04 11.50 -7.41
N GLY A 99 -4.20 10.98 -8.32
CA GLY A 99 -4.42 11.08 -9.76
C GLY A 99 -5.47 10.13 -10.35
N VAL A 100 -6.13 9.30 -9.52
CA VAL A 100 -7.19 8.36 -9.93
C VAL A 100 -8.44 8.41 -9.03
N VAL A 101 -8.55 9.37 -8.11
CA VAL A 101 -9.68 9.46 -7.17
C VAL A 101 -11.02 9.49 -7.88
N ALA A 102 -11.14 10.26 -8.97
CA ALA A 102 -12.37 10.33 -9.74
C ALA A 102 -12.79 8.95 -10.28
N GLN A 103 -11.84 8.19 -10.84
CA GLN A 103 -12.09 6.83 -11.29
C GLN A 103 -12.48 5.91 -10.14
N LEU A 104 -11.79 5.98 -8.99
CA LEU A 104 -12.17 5.19 -7.80
C LEU A 104 -13.62 5.44 -7.40
N THR A 105 -14.02 6.71 -7.30
CA THR A 105 -15.40 7.09 -6.96
C THR A 105 -16.39 6.58 -7.99
N GLN A 106 -16.09 6.67 -9.29
CA GLN A 106 -16.94 6.13 -10.35
C GLN A 106 -17.15 4.62 -10.25
N HIS A 107 -16.13 3.88 -9.77
CA HIS A 107 -16.20 2.45 -9.55
C HIS A 107 -16.74 2.05 -8.16
N GLY A 108 -17.20 3.02 -7.35
CA GLY A 108 -17.68 2.75 -6.00
C GLY A 108 -16.58 2.33 -5.02
N ILE A 109 -15.32 2.64 -5.33
CA ILE A 109 -14.16 2.29 -4.51
C ILE A 109 -13.85 3.43 -3.54
N SER A 110 -13.86 3.12 -2.25
CA SER A 110 -13.50 4.07 -1.20
C SER A 110 -11.99 4.21 -1.05
N LEU A 111 -11.51 5.44 -0.81
CA LEU A 111 -10.10 5.71 -0.52
C LEU A 111 -9.91 6.01 0.98
N ILE A 112 -8.98 5.30 1.61
CA ILE A 112 -8.52 5.59 2.97
C ILE A 112 -7.03 5.92 2.90
N GLU A 113 -6.66 7.08 3.40
CA GLU A 113 -5.25 7.47 3.54
C GLU A 113 -4.76 7.19 4.96
N ALA A 114 -3.56 6.64 5.08
CA ALA A 114 -2.90 6.41 6.36
C ALA A 114 -1.38 6.64 6.26
N PRO A 115 -0.69 6.81 7.39
CA PRO A 115 0.77 6.85 7.41
C PRO A 115 1.42 5.61 6.80
N HIS A 116 2.70 5.72 6.49
CA HIS A 116 3.47 4.55 6.08
C HIS A 116 3.66 3.59 7.28
N PRO A 117 3.52 2.26 7.11
CA PRO A 117 3.62 1.30 8.21
C PRO A 117 5.06 1.07 8.70
N SER A 118 6.08 1.36 7.89
CA SER A 118 7.51 1.34 8.27
C SER A 118 8.05 2.71 8.69
N PRO A 119 9.12 2.77 9.52
CA PRO A 119 9.14 3.69 10.64
C PRO A 119 9.59 5.11 10.28
N ILE A 120 8.79 6.06 10.76
CA ILE A 120 9.34 7.08 11.66
C ILE A 120 9.54 6.36 13.01
N PRO A 121 10.68 6.48 13.72
CA PRO A 121 10.92 5.73 14.97
C PRO A 121 9.71 5.80 15.92
N ALA A 122 9.35 4.70 16.58
CA ALA A 122 8.22 4.67 17.51
C ALA A 122 8.32 5.74 18.60
N ALA A 123 9.56 6.13 18.99
CA ALA A 123 9.83 7.26 19.87
C ALA A 123 9.44 8.63 19.27
N SER A 124 9.67 8.81 17.97
CA SER A 124 9.39 10.04 17.22
C SER A 124 7.90 10.22 16.91
N THR A 125 7.12 9.14 16.81
CA THR A 125 5.66 9.19 16.62
C THR A 125 4.86 8.87 17.88
N ARG A 126 5.53 8.43 18.96
CA ARG A 126 4.92 7.85 20.16
C ARG A 126 3.89 6.76 19.85
N GLY A 127 4.14 5.94 18.83
CA GLY A 127 3.24 4.87 18.40
C GLY A 127 1.98 5.30 17.63
N LYS A 128 1.74 6.61 17.45
CA LYS A 128 0.55 7.13 16.74
C LYS A 128 0.41 6.59 15.30
N SER A 129 1.53 6.44 14.60
CA SER A 129 1.54 5.95 13.21
C SER A 129 0.97 4.54 13.09
N LEU A 130 1.25 3.65 14.03
CA LEU A 130 0.70 2.28 14.00
C LEU A 130 -0.77 2.26 14.39
N VAL A 131 -1.18 3.11 15.33
CA VAL A 131 -2.60 3.27 15.70
C VAL A 131 -3.41 3.77 14.49
N GLU A 132 -2.92 4.76 13.76
CA GLU A 132 -3.57 5.29 12.57
C GLU A 132 -3.64 4.26 11.43
N VAL A 133 -2.59 3.48 11.22
CA VAL A 133 -2.61 2.36 10.26
C VAL A 133 -3.64 1.31 10.68
N ASN A 134 -3.65 0.88 11.95
CA ASN A 134 -4.62 -0.10 12.43
C ASN A 134 -6.07 0.40 12.29
N ALA A 135 -6.31 1.68 12.59
CA ALA A 135 -7.62 2.30 12.43
C ALA A 135 -8.06 2.33 10.96
N ALA A 136 -7.14 2.61 10.03
CA ALA A 136 -7.43 2.56 8.60
C ALA A 136 -7.82 1.16 8.12
N PHE A 137 -7.18 0.12 8.64
CA PHE A 137 -7.50 -1.28 8.32
C PHE A 137 -8.85 -1.70 8.90
N ALA A 138 -9.14 -1.35 10.15
CA ALA A 138 -10.45 -1.57 10.75
C ALA A 138 -11.55 -0.87 9.94
N LYS A 139 -11.31 0.38 9.53
CA LYS A 139 -12.27 1.12 8.70
C LYS A 139 -12.47 0.49 7.31
N ALA A 140 -11.40 -0.03 6.71
CA ALA A 140 -11.50 -0.75 5.45
C ALA A 140 -12.35 -2.02 5.60
N LEU A 141 -12.20 -2.76 6.69
CA LEU A 141 -12.99 -3.95 6.96
C LEU A 141 -14.48 -3.63 7.15
N GLU A 142 -14.81 -2.55 7.86
CA GLU A 142 -16.21 -2.08 8.00
C GLU A 142 -16.85 -1.84 6.62
N LEU A 143 -16.16 -1.12 5.73
CA LEU A 143 -16.66 -0.80 4.39
C LEU A 143 -16.77 -2.01 3.44
N VAL A 144 -16.15 -3.14 3.81
CA VAL A 144 -16.26 -4.42 3.07
C VAL A 144 -17.24 -5.38 3.77
N GLY A 145 -17.69 -5.07 4.99
CA GLY A 145 -18.70 -5.84 5.72
C GLY A 145 -20.15 -5.50 5.34
N ASP A 146 -20.37 -4.26 4.86
CA ASP A 146 -21.63 -3.79 4.27
C ASP A 146 -21.78 -4.21 2.79
#